data_AF-A0A1Z8A1C4-F1
#
_entry.id   AF-A0A1Z8A1C4-F1
#
_cell.length_a   1.000
_cell.length_b   1.000
_cell.length_c   1.000
_cell.angle_alpha   90.00
_cell.angle_beta   90.00
_cell.angle_gamma   90.00
#
_symmetry.space_group_name_H-M   'P 1'
#
loop_
_entity.id
_entity.type
_entity.pdbx_description
1 polymer ?
#
loop_
_entity_poly.entity_id
_entity_poly.type
_entity_poly.pdbx_seq_one_letter_code
_entity_poly.pdbx_strand_id
1 'polypeptide(L)'
;MGSSIKVQFRKFVDDTDGVATILSVYWVILFLIIGGLAVDYTNAERAEAHLQATADAIALAAVQDLPDTTVALETAEKFVRHNAPTARYGDVLRNSEIVFGQWDRDTRKFIAGAEPYSAVNTTVHRDTDFGNAVPTYFLRFAGFMKWDVAATAIAVQGKIIPPCNAGGFFSEGEVFSGSNNSYIDGFCLHGDDGVKIGSTNDFGDGTKITMLDADNTFVESSDNIIPEGAVSSASHDFTLPHLVAEMRASMASGSSAGLPFEISNVVYLSEITSSTNLVAGTLYVVDEVADLGSNVDISEIAIVAGKEIKIGSNVRMSETVLVTNSKVLFGSTNDIGTANFCESGHYSVYVMSGDNIEYGSQSLFQGVRMGAVGEVKLGSELRAVQGVYAESLGNIDYGSADTYGGCPQGLRNQLFEKFDRFAYALVY
;
A
#
# COMPACT_ATOMS: atom_id res chain seq x y z
N MET A 1 25.55 -80.40 48.35
CA MET A 1 24.87 -79.87 47.16
C MET A 1 23.99 -78.62 47.41
N GLY A 2 23.61 -78.26 48.66
CA GLY A 2 22.72 -77.12 48.93
C GLY A 2 23.35 -75.75 49.24
N SER A 3 24.69 -75.63 49.32
CA SER A 3 25.38 -74.38 49.70
C SER A 3 25.67 -73.46 48.50
N SER A 4 26.03 -74.02 47.34
CA SER A 4 26.38 -73.22 46.15
C SER A 4 25.17 -72.51 45.53
N ILE A 5 23.99 -73.14 45.57
CA ILE A 5 22.75 -72.58 45.01
C ILE A 5 22.28 -71.37 45.84
N LYS A 6 22.38 -71.43 47.18
CA LYS A 6 22.00 -70.31 48.06
C LYS A 6 22.91 -69.08 47.89
N VAL A 7 24.19 -69.29 47.58
CA VAL A 7 25.14 -68.18 47.36
C VAL A 7 24.92 -67.50 46.00
N GLN A 8 24.61 -68.27 44.95
CA GLN A 8 24.28 -67.70 43.63
C GLN A 8 22.93 -66.97 43.63
N PHE A 9 21.92 -67.48 44.35
CA PHE A 9 20.62 -66.80 44.46
C PHE A 9 20.72 -65.47 45.22
N ARG A 10 21.56 -65.40 46.26
CA ARG A 10 21.78 -64.14 47.00
C ARG A 10 22.55 -63.12 46.16
N LYS A 11 23.53 -63.55 45.36
CA LYS A 11 24.24 -62.69 44.41
C LYS A 11 23.34 -62.13 43.31
N PHE A 12 22.34 -62.89 42.85
CA PHE A 12 21.38 -62.42 41.84
C PHE A 12 20.37 -61.41 42.40
N VAL A 13 19.96 -61.56 43.67
CA VAL A 13 19.08 -60.60 44.36
C VAL A 13 19.82 -59.30 44.72
N ASP A 14 21.13 -59.37 44.97
CA ASP A 14 21.99 -58.21 45.25
C ASP A 14 22.62 -57.59 43.98
N ASP A 15 22.31 -58.13 42.79
CA ASP A 15 22.84 -57.65 41.50
C ASP A 15 22.07 -56.39 41.06
N THR A 16 22.69 -55.22 41.27
CA THR A 16 22.11 -53.89 41.02
C THR A 16 22.61 -53.27 39.71
N ASP A 17 23.46 -53.97 38.95
CA ASP A 17 24.09 -53.45 37.74
C ASP A 17 23.07 -53.14 36.63
N GLY A 18 21.88 -53.75 36.66
CA GLY A 18 20.75 -53.46 35.75
C GLY A 18 19.85 -52.29 36.18
N VAL A 19 19.82 -51.93 37.46
CA VAL A 19 18.90 -50.90 37.99
C VAL A 19 19.31 -49.50 37.49
N ALA A 20 20.61 -49.25 37.35
CA ALA A 20 21.12 -48.03 36.73
C ALA A 20 20.68 -47.87 35.27
N THR A 21 20.57 -48.98 34.52
CA THR A 21 20.13 -48.95 33.12
C THR A 21 18.62 -48.70 32.99
N ILE A 22 17.78 -49.34 33.82
CA ILE A 22 16.32 -49.11 33.80
C ILE A 22 15.99 -47.66 34.21
N LEU A 23 16.64 -47.16 35.26
CA LEU A 23 16.47 -45.78 35.70
C LEU A 23 16.93 -44.78 34.63
N SER A 24 18.03 -45.08 33.92
CA SER A 24 18.49 -44.22 32.81
C SER A 24 17.49 -44.16 31.65
N VAL A 25 16.86 -45.30 31.29
CA VAL A 25 15.81 -45.34 30.26
C VAL A 25 14.59 -44.53 30.69
N TYR A 26 14.21 -44.63 31.96
CA TYR A 26 13.10 -43.84 32.51
C TYR A 26 13.38 -42.33 32.44
N TRP A 27 14.58 -41.88 32.86
CA TRP A 27 14.95 -40.47 32.77
C TRP A 27 15.05 -39.96 31.33
N VAL A 28 15.57 -40.78 30.40
CA VAL A 28 15.60 -40.41 28.97
C VAL A 28 14.19 -40.22 28.44
N ILE A 29 13.26 -41.15 28.72
CA ILE A 29 11.86 -41.00 28.30
C ILE A 29 11.24 -39.75 28.94
N LEU A 30 11.47 -39.51 30.23
CA LEU A 30 10.94 -38.34 30.92
C LEU A 30 11.46 -37.02 30.28
N PHE A 31 12.75 -36.93 30.01
CA PHE A 31 13.33 -35.74 29.36
C PHE A 31 12.87 -35.59 27.91
N LEU A 32 12.65 -36.69 27.18
CA LEU A 32 12.06 -36.64 25.85
C LEU A 32 10.60 -36.16 25.88
N ILE A 33 9.82 -36.52 26.90
CA ILE A 33 8.45 -36.04 27.06
C ILE A 33 8.45 -34.54 27.38
N ILE A 34 9.26 -34.10 28.36
CA ILE A 34 9.34 -32.68 28.75
C ILE A 34 9.92 -31.84 27.60
N GLY A 35 11.00 -32.29 26.97
CA GLY A 35 11.57 -31.64 25.79
C GLY A 35 10.62 -31.69 24.59
N GLY A 36 9.82 -32.75 24.48
CA GLY A 36 8.79 -32.89 23.48
C GLY A 36 7.69 -31.86 23.61
N LEU A 37 7.26 -31.51 24.82
CA LEU A 37 6.32 -30.41 25.02
C LEU A 37 6.85 -29.13 24.39
N ALA A 38 8.12 -28.79 24.59
CA ALA A 38 8.70 -27.58 23.97
C ALA A 38 8.81 -27.69 22.44
N VAL A 39 9.41 -28.76 21.93
CA VAL A 39 9.70 -28.92 20.49
C VAL A 39 8.43 -29.10 19.67
N ASP A 40 7.51 -29.95 20.14
CA ASP A 40 6.28 -30.24 19.41
C ASP A 40 5.28 -29.11 19.49
N TYR A 41 5.24 -28.36 20.60
CA TYR A 41 4.47 -27.12 20.69
C TYR A 41 5.01 -26.07 19.71
N THR A 42 6.32 -25.83 19.69
CA THR A 42 6.91 -24.88 18.71
C THR A 42 6.67 -25.33 17.26
N ASN A 43 6.63 -26.64 17.00
CA ASN A 43 6.29 -27.16 15.67
C ASN A 43 4.81 -26.92 15.30
N ALA A 44 3.89 -27.06 16.27
CA ALA A 44 2.47 -26.75 16.07
C ALA A 44 2.26 -25.25 15.79
N GLU A 45 2.82 -24.37 16.62
CA GLU A 45 2.78 -22.91 16.45
C GLU A 45 3.38 -22.47 15.10
N ARG A 46 4.50 -23.08 14.70
CA ARG A 46 5.09 -22.82 13.37
C ARG A 46 4.13 -23.24 12.24
N ALA A 47 3.43 -24.36 12.40
CA ALA A 47 2.48 -24.83 11.40
C ALA A 47 1.27 -23.91 11.32
N GLU A 48 0.77 -23.43 12.47
CA GLU A 48 -0.32 -22.45 12.54
C GLU A 48 0.07 -21.11 11.90
N ALA A 49 1.25 -20.57 12.20
CA ALA A 49 1.73 -19.33 11.58
C ALA A 49 1.86 -19.44 10.04
N HIS A 50 2.30 -20.61 9.54
CA HIS A 50 2.33 -20.88 8.10
C HIS A 50 0.92 -20.97 7.51
N LEU A 51 -0.02 -21.59 8.22
CA LEU A 51 -1.42 -21.65 7.82
C LEU A 51 -2.05 -20.26 7.81
N GLN A 52 -1.76 -19.40 8.78
CA GLN A 52 -2.24 -18.02 8.80
C GLN A 52 -1.79 -17.26 7.55
N ALA A 53 -0.48 -17.27 7.25
CA ALA A 53 0.04 -16.63 6.03
C ALA A 53 -0.59 -17.20 4.75
N THR A 54 -0.92 -18.50 4.75
CA THR A 54 -1.62 -19.14 3.63
C THR A 54 -3.07 -18.66 3.54
N ALA A 55 -3.81 -18.63 4.65
CA ALA A 55 -5.19 -18.13 4.72
C ALA A 55 -5.27 -16.66 4.26
N ASP A 56 -4.37 -15.82 4.75
CA ASP A 56 -4.27 -14.40 4.40
C ASP A 56 -4.10 -14.21 2.88
N ALA A 57 -3.17 -14.95 2.27
CA ALA A 57 -2.93 -14.90 0.83
C ALA A 57 -4.15 -15.38 0.02
N ILE A 58 -4.85 -16.41 0.48
CA ILE A 58 -6.02 -16.96 -0.19
C ILE A 58 -7.19 -15.98 -0.10
N ALA A 59 -7.49 -15.48 1.10
CA ALA A 59 -8.55 -14.50 1.32
C ALA A 59 -8.33 -13.27 0.45
N LEU A 60 -7.11 -12.72 0.47
CA LEU A 60 -6.75 -11.52 -0.29
C LEU A 60 -6.83 -11.72 -1.81
N ALA A 61 -6.42 -12.89 -2.30
CA ALA A 61 -6.52 -13.19 -3.72
C ALA A 61 -7.96 -13.47 -4.16
N ALA A 62 -8.75 -14.18 -3.35
CA ALA A 62 -10.14 -14.51 -3.67
C ALA A 62 -11.04 -13.27 -3.69
N VAL A 63 -10.84 -12.34 -2.76
CA VAL A 63 -11.64 -11.11 -2.71
C VAL A 63 -11.43 -10.21 -3.92
N GLN A 64 -10.29 -10.36 -4.64
CA GLN A 64 -9.98 -9.59 -5.85
C GLN A 64 -10.91 -9.87 -7.01
N ASP A 65 -11.41 -11.10 -7.11
CA ASP A 65 -12.24 -11.55 -8.22
C ASP A 65 -13.74 -11.42 -7.95
N LEU A 66 -14.13 -10.87 -6.79
CA LEU A 66 -15.52 -10.54 -6.52
C LEU A 66 -16.05 -9.45 -7.49
N PRO A 67 -17.33 -9.53 -7.92
CA PRO A 67 -18.37 -10.43 -7.42
C PRO A 67 -18.42 -11.83 -8.08
N ASP A 68 -17.49 -12.18 -8.96
CA ASP A 68 -17.49 -13.50 -9.63
C ASP A 68 -16.91 -14.58 -8.71
N THR A 69 -17.82 -15.27 -8.01
CA THR A 69 -17.46 -16.32 -7.05
C THR A 69 -16.82 -17.54 -7.71
N THR A 70 -17.04 -17.78 -9.01
CA THR A 70 -16.42 -18.91 -9.71
C THR A 70 -14.95 -18.65 -9.96
N VAL A 71 -14.62 -17.44 -10.43
CA VAL A 71 -13.23 -17.00 -10.63
C VAL A 71 -12.50 -16.87 -9.29
N ALA A 72 -13.17 -16.31 -8.27
CA ALA A 72 -12.61 -16.20 -6.92
C ALA A 72 -12.21 -17.56 -6.32
N LEU A 73 -13.03 -18.61 -6.52
CA LEU A 73 -12.69 -19.98 -6.09
C LEU A 73 -11.46 -20.52 -6.84
N GLU A 74 -11.38 -20.33 -8.16
CA GLU A 74 -10.24 -20.79 -8.96
C GLU A 74 -8.93 -20.11 -8.54
N THR A 75 -8.99 -18.79 -8.30
CA THR A 75 -7.86 -18.00 -7.81
C THR A 75 -7.45 -18.44 -6.41
N ALA A 76 -8.39 -18.62 -5.49
CA ALA A 76 -8.11 -19.14 -4.15
C ALA A 76 -7.32 -20.46 -4.21
N GLU A 77 -7.78 -21.43 -4.99
CA GLU A 77 -7.08 -22.71 -5.15
C GLU A 77 -5.67 -22.55 -5.75
N LYS A 78 -5.48 -21.60 -6.68
CA LYS A 78 -4.16 -21.31 -7.26
C LYS A 78 -3.18 -20.80 -6.20
N PHE A 79 -3.63 -19.92 -5.32
CA PHE A 79 -2.79 -19.38 -4.23
C PHE A 79 -2.53 -20.43 -3.13
N VAL A 80 -3.48 -21.32 -2.84
CA VAL A 80 -3.21 -22.50 -1.98
C VAL A 80 -2.08 -23.33 -2.56
N ARG A 81 -2.14 -23.69 -3.85
CA ARG A 81 -1.14 -24.53 -4.49
C ARG A 81 0.27 -23.94 -4.45
N HIS A 82 0.37 -22.61 -4.39
CA HIS A 82 1.66 -21.92 -4.27
C HIS A 82 2.19 -21.91 -2.84
N ASN A 83 1.34 -21.58 -1.86
CA ASN A 83 1.75 -21.41 -0.46
C ASN A 83 1.81 -22.73 0.33
N ALA A 84 0.88 -23.65 0.06
CA ALA A 84 0.80 -24.97 0.67
C ALA A 84 0.60 -26.06 -0.39
N PRO A 85 1.64 -26.44 -1.16
CA PRO A 85 1.55 -27.49 -2.15
C PRO A 85 1.13 -28.83 -1.54
N THR A 86 0.15 -29.50 -2.16
CA THR A 86 -0.42 -30.77 -1.68
C THR A 86 0.61 -31.87 -1.48
N ALA A 87 1.67 -31.89 -2.30
CA ALA A 87 2.77 -32.85 -2.20
C ALA A 87 3.52 -32.77 -0.86
N ARG A 88 3.51 -31.61 -0.19
CA ARG A 88 4.21 -31.38 1.07
C ARG A 88 3.28 -31.32 2.27
N TYR A 89 2.09 -30.75 2.11
CA TYR A 89 1.19 -30.44 3.24
C TYR A 89 -0.13 -31.21 3.22
N GLY A 90 -0.36 -32.07 2.22
CA GLY A 90 -1.67 -32.67 1.99
C GLY A 90 -2.68 -31.64 1.49
N ASP A 91 -3.95 -32.03 1.44
CA ASP A 91 -5.02 -31.11 1.13
C ASP A 91 -5.30 -30.23 2.36
N VAL A 92 -5.16 -28.91 2.22
CA VAL A 92 -5.31 -27.94 3.32
C VAL A 92 -6.54 -27.04 3.16
N LEU A 93 -7.22 -27.10 2.00
CA LEU A 93 -8.37 -26.24 1.70
C LEU A 93 -9.40 -27.01 0.87
N ARG A 94 -10.65 -27.01 1.33
CA ARG A 94 -11.81 -27.45 0.55
C ARG A 94 -12.63 -26.25 0.13
N ASN A 95 -13.40 -26.37 -0.95
CA ASN A 95 -14.24 -25.27 -1.43
C ASN A 95 -15.29 -24.82 -0.40
N SER A 96 -15.69 -25.70 0.53
CA SER A 96 -16.58 -25.35 1.65
C SER A 96 -15.96 -24.38 2.66
N GLU A 97 -14.64 -24.30 2.71
CA GLU A 97 -13.90 -23.43 3.63
C GLU A 97 -13.69 -22.02 3.06
N ILE A 98 -14.12 -21.77 1.82
CA ILE A 98 -14.15 -20.45 1.20
C ILE A 98 -15.60 -19.95 1.26
N VAL A 99 -15.88 -19.03 2.17
CA VAL A 99 -17.22 -18.49 2.40
C VAL A 99 -17.27 -17.04 1.92
N PHE A 100 -18.20 -16.75 1.00
CA PHE A 100 -18.46 -15.42 0.49
C PHE A 100 -19.53 -14.71 1.34
N GLY A 101 -19.41 -13.40 1.52
CA GLY A 101 -20.36 -12.63 2.31
C GLY A 101 -20.06 -11.14 2.35
N GLN A 102 -20.51 -10.50 3.42
CA GLN A 102 -20.21 -9.09 3.74
C GLN A 102 -19.53 -9.00 5.09
N TRP A 103 -18.78 -7.92 5.29
CA TRP A 103 -18.25 -7.56 6.59
C TRP A 103 -19.06 -6.39 7.18
N ASP A 104 -19.69 -6.63 8.31
CA ASP A 104 -20.33 -5.59 9.11
C ASP A 104 -19.27 -4.91 9.98
N ARG A 105 -19.00 -3.63 9.67
CA ARG A 105 -17.98 -2.83 10.35
C ARG A 105 -18.41 -2.38 11.75
N ASP A 106 -19.69 -2.17 11.99
CA ASP A 106 -20.22 -1.70 13.28
C ASP A 106 -20.14 -2.83 14.32
N THR A 107 -20.49 -4.05 13.89
CA THR A 107 -20.47 -5.21 14.78
C THR A 107 -19.17 -6.03 14.71
N ARG A 108 -18.26 -5.69 13.78
CA ARG A 108 -17.03 -6.41 13.44
C ARG A 108 -17.29 -7.89 13.21
N LYS A 109 -18.26 -8.19 12.36
CA LYS A 109 -18.70 -9.56 12.08
C LYS A 109 -18.80 -9.82 10.60
N PHE A 110 -18.35 -11.01 10.22
CA PHE A 110 -18.61 -11.55 8.89
C PHE A 110 -20.04 -12.10 8.81
N ILE A 111 -20.78 -11.64 7.82
CA ILE A 111 -22.14 -12.09 7.50
C ILE A 111 -22.07 -12.99 6.26
N ALA A 112 -22.03 -14.30 6.49
CA ALA A 112 -21.97 -15.30 5.43
C ALA A 112 -23.19 -15.23 4.51
N GLY A 113 -22.97 -15.28 3.19
CA GLY A 113 -24.03 -15.30 2.18
C GLY A 113 -24.75 -13.97 1.95
N ALA A 114 -24.32 -12.89 2.60
CA ALA A 114 -24.88 -11.56 2.35
C ALA A 114 -24.42 -11.02 0.99
N GLU A 115 -25.38 -10.59 0.17
CA GLU A 115 -25.13 -9.99 -1.15
C GLU A 115 -25.39 -8.47 -1.15
N PRO A 116 -24.65 -7.68 -1.96
CA PRO A 116 -23.54 -8.10 -2.84
C PRO A 116 -22.32 -8.56 -2.04
N TYR A 117 -21.63 -9.58 -2.54
CA TYR A 117 -20.41 -10.10 -1.88
C TYR A 117 -19.33 -9.02 -1.88
N SER A 118 -18.82 -8.70 -0.69
CA SER A 118 -17.74 -7.72 -0.49
C SER A 118 -16.69 -8.23 0.49
N ALA A 119 -16.80 -9.47 0.95
CA ALA A 119 -15.83 -10.10 1.83
C ALA A 119 -15.72 -11.60 1.55
N VAL A 120 -14.53 -12.13 1.77
CA VAL A 120 -14.24 -13.57 1.69
C VAL A 120 -13.63 -14.02 3.01
N ASN A 121 -14.23 -15.03 3.63
CA ASN A 121 -13.70 -15.72 4.79
C ASN A 121 -13.13 -17.07 4.34
N THR A 122 -11.86 -17.31 4.61
CA THR A 122 -11.17 -18.56 4.27
C THR A 122 -10.63 -19.22 5.51
N THR A 123 -10.79 -20.53 5.63
CA THR A 123 -10.14 -21.34 6.68
C THR A 123 -9.29 -22.43 6.07
N VAL A 124 -8.04 -22.55 6.51
CA VAL A 124 -7.11 -23.60 6.07
C VAL A 124 -6.71 -24.49 7.22
N HIS A 125 -6.55 -25.78 6.93
CA HIS A 125 -6.50 -26.82 7.95
C HIS A 125 -5.27 -27.72 7.81
N ARG A 126 -4.68 -28.06 8.94
CA ARG A 126 -3.81 -29.23 9.10
C ARG A 126 -4.27 -30.03 10.30
N ASP A 127 -5.23 -30.91 10.05
CA ASP A 127 -5.89 -31.69 11.08
C ASP A 127 -6.21 -33.11 10.63
N THR A 128 -6.83 -33.84 11.54
CA THR A 128 -7.24 -35.22 11.35
C THR A 128 -8.34 -35.38 10.30
N ASP A 129 -9.24 -34.41 10.17
CA ASP A 129 -10.39 -34.44 9.28
C ASP A 129 -9.98 -34.20 7.81
N PHE A 130 -8.90 -33.46 7.60
CA PHE A 130 -8.21 -33.30 6.32
C PHE A 130 -7.16 -34.37 6.04
N GLY A 131 -6.87 -35.23 7.04
CA GLY A 131 -5.89 -36.31 6.91
C GLY A 131 -4.44 -35.83 6.80
N ASN A 132 -4.17 -34.60 7.24
CA ASN A 132 -2.89 -33.90 7.06
C ASN A 132 -2.36 -33.26 8.37
N ALA A 133 -2.89 -33.71 9.51
CA ALA A 133 -2.50 -33.32 10.86
C ALA A 133 -0.98 -33.21 11.06
N VAL A 134 -0.55 -32.28 11.91
CA VAL A 134 0.86 -32.02 12.17
C VAL A 134 1.43 -33.12 13.07
N PRO A 135 2.40 -33.94 12.60
CA PRO A 135 2.95 -35.01 13.43
C PRO A 135 3.80 -34.44 14.58
N THR A 136 3.77 -35.11 15.73
CA THR A 136 4.70 -34.84 16.83
C THR A 136 5.99 -35.64 16.66
N TYR A 137 7.11 -35.11 17.13
CA TYR A 137 8.42 -35.76 17.13
C TYR A 137 8.67 -36.56 18.40
N PHE A 138 8.48 -35.97 19.58
CA PHE A 138 8.85 -36.58 20.86
C PHE A 138 7.63 -36.92 21.72
N LEU A 139 6.56 -36.13 21.67
CA LEU A 139 5.31 -36.40 22.37
C LEU A 139 4.61 -37.69 21.91
N ARG A 140 4.99 -38.23 20.74
CA ARG A 140 4.60 -39.57 20.31
C ARG A 140 4.95 -40.66 21.33
N PHE A 141 6.02 -40.50 22.10
CA PHE A 141 6.39 -41.44 23.17
C PHE A 141 5.44 -41.38 24.37
N ALA A 142 4.69 -40.28 24.53
CA ALA A 142 3.62 -40.12 25.49
C ALA A 142 2.22 -40.42 24.91
N GLY A 143 2.13 -40.95 23.69
CA GLY A 143 0.88 -41.30 23.02
C GLY A 143 0.20 -40.15 22.27
N PHE A 144 0.79 -38.95 22.25
CA PHE A 144 0.29 -37.82 21.47
C PHE A 144 0.97 -37.80 20.12
N MET A 145 0.31 -38.34 19.09
CA MET A 145 0.93 -38.59 17.78
C MET A 145 0.87 -37.39 16.82
N LYS A 146 -0.05 -36.46 17.05
CA LYS A 146 -0.37 -35.36 16.13
C LYS A 146 -1.03 -34.19 16.83
N TRP A 147 -0.96 -33.03 16.19
CA TRP A 147 -1.70 -31.81 16.50
C TRP A 147 -2.61 -31.46 15.34
N ASP A 148 -3.81 -31.02 15.68
CA ASP A 148 -4.77 -30.46 14.74
C ASP A 148 -4.68 -28.93 14.88
N VAL A 149 -4.39 -28.24 13.77
CA VAL A 149 -4.26 -26.78 13.72
C VAL A 149 -5.03 -26.25 12.51
N ALA A 150 -5.64 -25.09 12.66
CA ALA A 150 -6.37 -24.40 11.61
C ALA A 150 -6.15 -22.90 11.74
N ALA A 151 -6.23 -22.18 10.62
CA ALA A 151 -6.13 -20.73 10.59
C ALA A 151 -7.22 -20.13 9.72
N THR A 152 -7.77 -19.01 10.14
CA THR A 152 -8.85 -18.30 9.46
C THR A 152 -8.40 -16.89 9.11
N ALA A 153 -8.78 -16.42 7.92
CA ALA A 153 -8.55 -15.07 7.46
C ALA A 153 -9.79 -14.54 6.76
N ILE A 154 -10.11 -13.27 7.00
CA ILE A 154 -11.20 -12.57 6.32
C ILE A 154 -10.58 -11.43 5.53
N ALA A 155 -10.80 -11.38 4.22
CA ALA A 155 -10.43 -10.26 3.39
C ALA A 155 -11.69 -9.50 2.96
N VAL A 156 -11.62 -8.18 3.03
CA VAL A 156 -12.72 -7.29 2.65
C VAL A 156 -12.35 -6.49 1.42
N GLN A 157 -13.29 -6.39 0.51
CA GLN A 157 -13.30 -5.47 -0.61
C GLN A 157 -13.65 -4.08 -0.07
N GLY A 158 -12.62 -3.28 0.20
CA GLY A 158 -12.76 -1.85 0.49
C GLY A 158 -13.27 -1.12 -0.75
N LYS A 159 -14.21 -0.20 -0.53
CA LYS A 159 -14.65 0.74 -1.54
C LYS A 159 -13.46 1.63 -1.89
N ILE A 160 -12.87 1.45 -3.08
CA ILE A 160 -12.05 2.47 -3.75
C ILE A 160 -12.83 3.75 -3.67
N ILE A 161 -12.20 4.86 -3.36
CA ILE A 161 -12.89 6.14 -3.16
C ILE A 161 -13.41 6.66 -4.52
N PRO A 162 -14.74 6.68 -4.80
CA PRO A 162 -15.27 7.37 -5.96
C PRO A 162 -16.17 8.53 -5.48
N PRO A 163 -16.08 9.75 -6.04
CA PRO A 163 -15.11 10.23 -7.02
C PRO A 163 -14.12 11.22 -6.37
N CYS A 164 -12.87 10.80 -6.13
CA CYS A 164 -11.75 11.74 -5.93
C CYS A 164 -11.12 12.19 -7.26
N ASN A 165 -11.99 12.32 -8.24
CA ASN A 165 -11.65 12.29 -9.65
C ASN A 165 -11.36 13.66 -10.24
N ALA A 166 -11.32 14.68 -9.39
CA ALA A 166 -11.23 16.08 -9.79
C ALA A 166 -10.02 16.81 -9.20
N GLY A 167 -9.31 16.18 -8.27
CA GLY A 167 -8.13 16.71 -7.60
C GLY A 167 -7.99 16.15 -6.20
N GLY A 168 -6.75 15.96 -5.74
CA GLY A 168 -6.50 15.48 -4.39
C GLY A 168 -5.04 15.24 -4.07
N PHE A 169 -4.78 15.04 -2.79
CA PHE A 169 -3.49 14.66 -2.24
C PHE A 169 -3.58 13.28 -1.60
N PHE A 170 -2.72 12.39 -2.06
CA PHE A 170 -2.70 10.99 -1.67
C PHE A 170 -1.29 10.63 -1.20
N SER A 171 -1.18 10.17 0.03
CA SER A 171 0.07 9.85 0.71
C SER A 171 0.00 8.41 1.24
N GLU A 172 1.02 7.59 0.99
CA GLU A 172 1.18 6.32 1.72
C GLU A 172 1.58 6.61 3.18
N GLY A 173 2.24 7.76 3.42
CA GLY A 173 2.44 8.30 4.76
C GLY A 173 1.25 9.12 5.25
N GLU A 174 1.55 10.19 5.98
CA GLU A 174 0.54 11.11 6.51
C GLU A 174 0.30 12.29 5.56
N VAL A 175 -0.90 12.87 5.64
CA VAL A 175 -1.21 14.19 5.06
C VAL A 175 -1.32 15.22 6.17
N PHE A 176 -0.49 16.27 6.11
CA PHE A 176 -0.49 17.39 7.04
C PHE A 176 -1.03 18.65 6.35
N SER A 177 -2.17 19.14 6.83
CA SER A 177 -2.72 20.45 6.46
C SER A 177 -2.40 21.47 7.54
N GLY A 178 -1.96 22.66 7.14
CA GLY A 178 -2.00 23.84 7.99
C GLY A 178 -3.42 24.36 8.27
N SER A 179 -3.53 25.66 8.49
CA SER A 179 -4.75 26.34 8.94
C SER A 179 -5.30 27.30 7.90
N ASN A 180 -6.57 27.71 8.04
CA ASN A 180 -7.23 28.67 7.13
C ASN A 180 -7.27 28.21 5.67
N ASN A 181 -7.26 26.91 5.40
CA ASN A 181 -7.36 26.36 4.06
C ASN A 181 -8.83 26.18 3.66
N SER A 182 -9.11 26.32 2.36
CA SER A 182 -10.44 26.07 1.78
C SER A 182 -10.36 24.96 0.75
N TYR A 183 -11.19 23.93 0.92
CA TYR A 183 -11.31 22.78 0.02
C TYR A 183 -12.65 22.88 -0.68
N ILE A 184 -12.64 22.93 -2.01
CA ILE A 184 -13.84 23.15 -2.81
C ILE A 184 -13.94 22.10 -3.92
N ASP A 185 -15.13 22.01 -4.52
CA ASP A 185 -15.36 21.22 -5.73
C ASP A 185 -14.93 19.74 -5.64
N GLY A 186 -15.13 19.13 -4.47
CA GLY A 186 -14.86 17.71 -4.23
C GLY A 186 -13.39 17.31 -4.14
N PHE A 187 -12.51 18.21 -3.69
CA PHE A 187 -11.10 17.90 -3.47
C PHE A 187 -10.92 16.78 -2.44
N CYS A 188 -9.94 15.91 -2.62
CA CYS A 188 -9.71 14.78 -1.74
C CYS A 188 -8.38 14.84 -0.99
N LEU A 189 -8.41 14.36 0.25
CA LEU A 189 -7.25 14.10 1.08
C LEU A 189 -7.22 12.63 1.46
N HIS A 190 -6.07 11.99 1.28
CA HIS A 190 -5.86 10.62 1.65
C HIS A 190 -4.46 10.42 2.21
N GLY A 191 -4.35 9.88 3.42
CA GLY A 191 -3.09 9.45 4.02
C GLY A 191 -3.29 8.07 4.63
N ASP A 192 -2.55 7.05 4.17
CA ASP A 192 -2.71 5.69 4.69
C ASP A 192 -2.40 5.65 6.20
N ASP A 193 -1.33 6.34 6.63
CA ASP A 193 -0.93 6.47 8.04
C ASP A 193 -1.74 7.51 8.83
N GLY A 194 -2.53 8.35 8.14
CA GLY A 194 -3.42 9.32 8.78
C GLY A 194 -3.50 10.68 8.08
N VAL A 195 -4.49 11.47 8.52
CA VAL A 195 -4.66 12.85 8.06
C VAL A 195 -4.73 13.77 9.27
N LYS A 196 -3.82 14.76 9.30
CA LYS A 196 -3.71 15.75 10.37
C LYS A 196 -4.04 17.13 9.84
N ILE A 197 -5.03 17.77 10.44
CA ILE A 197 -5.58 19.04 9.98
C ILE A 197 -5.38 20.10 11.06
N GLY A 198 -4.87 21.26 10.65
CA GLY A 198 -4.77 22.45 11.48
C GLY A 198 -6.14 23.02 11.87
N SER A 199 -6.20 24.32 12.10
CA SER A 199 -7.40 25.00 12.59
C SER A 199 -8.08 25.83 11.50
N THR A 200 -9.37 26.07 11.67
CA THR A 200 -10.11 27.06 10.84
C THR A 200 -10.10 26.72 9.34
N ASN A 201 -10.14 25.43 9.00
CA ASN A 201 -10.25 24.98 7.63
C ASN A 201 -11.71 24.80 7.23
N ASP A 202 -12.04 25.08 5.97
CA ASP A 202 -13.38 24.97 5.42
C ASP A 202 -13.42 23.91 4.31
N PHE A 203 -14.21 22.86 4.51
CA PHE A 203 -14.36 21.76 3.56
C PHE A 203 -15.74 21.84 2.90
N GLY A 204 -15.76 22.18 1.63
CA GLY A 204 -16.95 22.22 0.81
C GLY A 204 -17.53 20.84 0.53
N ASP A 205 -18.78 20.83 0.07
CA ASP A 205 -19.50 19.61 -0.28
C ASP A 205 -18.73 18.74 -1.28
N GLY A 206 -18.82 17.42 -1.07
CA GLY A 206 -18.14 16.42 -1.91
C GLY A 206 -16.68 16.15 -1.53
N THR A 207 -16.07 16.98 -0.68
CA THR A 207 -14.73 16.74 -0.16
C THR A 207 -14.69 15.40 0.59
N LYS A 208 -13.62 14.64 0.38
CA LYS A 208 -13.34 13.40 1.11
C LYS A 208 -12.01 13.47 1.82
N ILE A 209 -12.01 13.02 3.06
CA ILE A 209 -10.85 12.88 3.91
C ILE A 209 -10.79 11.42 4.31
N THR A 210 -9.76 10.72 3.87
CA THR A 210 -9.70 9.26 3.98
C THR A 210 -8.34 8.80 4.45
N MET A 211 -8.33 7.64 5.09
CA MET A 211 -7.15 6.98 5.67
C MET A 211 -7.52 5.52 5.94
N LEU A 212 -6.56 4.65 6.23
CA LEU A 212 -6.87 3.24 6.48
C LEU A 212 -7.72 3.06 7.75
N ASP A 213 -7.49 3.89 8.78
CA ASP A 213 -8.16 3.82 10.07
C ASP A 213 -8.58 5.21 10.59
N ALA A 214 -9.69 5.73 10.07
CA ALA A 214 -10.18 7.07 10.41
C ALA A 214 -10.54 7.27 11.89
N ASP A 215 -10.87 6.20 12.62
CA ASP A 215 -11.22 6.31 14.04
C ASP A 215 -10.00 6.64 14.92
N ASN A 216 -8.78 6.26 14.47
CA ASN A 216 -7.55 6.40 15.26
C ASN A 216 -6.52 7.36 14.65
N THR A 217 -6.55 7.56 13.34
CA THR A 217 -5.49 8.29 12.61
C THR A 217 -5.96 9.61 12.00
N PHE A 218 -7.25 9.94 12.15
CA PHE A 218 -7.74 11.27 11.88
C PHE A 218 -7.50 12.18 13.08
N VAL A 219 -6.75 13.27 12.87
CA VAL A 219 -6.50 14.28 13.91
C VAL A 219 -6.83 15.65 13.37
N GLU A 220 -7.66 16.40 14.08
CA GLU A 220 -7.93 17.78 13.74
C GLU A 220 -7.77 18.72 14.94
N SER A 221 -7.43 19.97 14.64
CA SER A 221 -7.49 21.07 15.61
C SER A 221 -8.90 21.70 15.65
N SER A 222 -9.04 22.88 16.27
CA SER A 222 -10.34 23.54 16.44
C SER A 222 -10.85 24.26 15.18
N ASP A 223 -12.16 24.53 15.17
CA ASP A 223 -12.84 25.45 14.25
C ASP A 223 -12.83 25.04 12.77
N ASN A 224 -12.61 23.75 12.47
CA ASN A 224 -12.79 23.23 11.11
C ASN A 224 -14.28 23.01 10.80
N ILE A 225 -14.67 23.28 9.56
CA ILE A 225 -16.02 23.02 9.04
C ILE A 225 -15.91 21.79 8.12
N ILE A 226 -16.19 20.62 8.68
CA ILE A 226 -16.11 19.34 7.95
C ILE A 226 -17.54 18.81 7.72
N PRO A 227 -17.95 18.55 6.46
CA PRO A 227 -19.26 17.96 6.17
C PRO A 227 -19.42 16.58 6.81
N GLU A 228 -20.66 16.26 7.22
CA GLU A 228 -21.00 14.94 7.74
C GLU A 228 -20.66 13.85 6.69
N GLY A 229 -19.90 12.83 7.10
CA GLY A 229 -19.46 11.75 6.20
C GLY A 229 -18.38 12.14 5.18
N ALA A 230 -17.71 13.28 5.36
CA ALA A 230 -16.49 13.61 4.61
C ALA A 230 -15.30 12.74 5.06
N VAL A 231 -15.21 12.45 6.37
CA VAL A 231 -14.18 11.60 6.96
C VAL A 231 -14.63 10.14 6.92
N SER A 232 -13.80 9.25 6.40
CA SER A 232 -14.08 7.80 6.37
C SER A 232 -12.84 6.95 6.16
N SER A 233 -12.87 5.70 6.62
CA SER A 233 -11.80 4.75 6.32
C SER A 233 -11.88 4.24 4.87
N ALA A 234 -10.79 4.38 4.13
CA ALA A 234 -10.62 3.86 2.77
C ALA A 234 -9.13 3.69 2.47
N SER A 235 -8.77 2.95 1.42
CA SER A 235 -7.39 2.89 0.91
C SER A 235 -7.30 3.51 -0.48
N HIS A 236 -6.06 3.79 -0.89
CA HIS A 236 -5.73 4.30 -2.22
C HIS A 236 -4.69 3.39 -2.91
N ASP A 237 -4.73 3.33 -4.25
CA ASP A 237 -3.73 2.59 -5.05
C ASP A 237 -2.74 3.61 -5.63
N PHE A 238 -1.50 3.62 -5.14
CA PHE A 238 -0.46 4.55 -5.58
C PHE A 238 0.16 4.06 -6.88
N THR A 239 0.05 4.85 -7.94
CA THR A 239 0.53 4.46 -9.28
C THR A 239 1.66 5.34 -9.78
N LEU A 240 1.58 6.65 -9.55
CA LEU A 240 2.53 7.63 -10.07
C LEU A 240 3.94 7.48 -9.51
N PRO A 241 4.16 7.31 -8.18
CA PRO A 241 5.51 7.16 -7.66
C PRO A 241 6.24 5.94 -8.26
N HIS A 242 5.50 4.87 -8.56
CA HIS A 242 6.07 3.66 -9.17
C HIS A 242 6.41 3.83 -10.66
N LEU A 243 5.82 4.81 -11.35
CA LEU A 243 6.12 5.11 -12.76
C LEU A 243 7.39 5.96 -12.94
N VAL A 244 7.87 6.63 -11.89
CA VAL A 244 9.02 7.56 -11.96
C VAL A 244 10.25 6.91 -12.60
N ALA A 245 10.61 5.71 -12.15
CA ALA A 245 11.81 5.02 -12.60
C ALA A 245 11.72 4.62 -14.09
N GLU A 246 10.56 4.17 -14.55
CA GLU A 246 10.29 3.80 -15.94
C GLU A 246 10.29 5.03 -16.84
N MET A 247 9.56 6.08 -16.46
CA MET A 247 9.51 7.34 -17.22
C MET A 247 10.90 7.94 -17.39
N ARG A 248 11.69 7.97 -16.31
CA ARG A 248 13.07 8.46 -16.37
C ARG A 248 13.92 7.63 -17.33
N ALA A 249 13.86 6.31 -17.25
CA ALA A 249 14.63 5.44 -18.13
C ALA A 249 14.27 5.63 -19.61
N SER A 250 12.96 5.75 -19.90
CA SER A 250 12.46 6.05 -21.25
C SER A 250 12.98 7.40 -21.75
N MET A 251 12.76 8.47 -21.01
CA MET A 251 13.17 9.83 -21.42
C MET A 251 14.70 9.97 -21.52
N ALA A 252 15.46 9.36 -20.60
CA ALA A 252 16.93 9.42 -20.64
C ALA A 252 17.52 8.70 -21.86
N SER A 253 16.80 7.73 -22.44
CA SER A 253 17.16 7.11 -23.71
C SER A 253 16.88 8.01 -24.93
N GLY A 254 16.27 9.18 -24.73
CA GLY A 254 15.81 10.09 -25.77
C GLY A 254 14.42 9.75 -26.34
N SER A 255 13.69 8.82 -25.71
CA SER A 255 12.34 8.48 -26.14
C SER A 255 11.33 9.54 -25.68
N SER A 256 10.51 10.02 -26.60
CA SER A 256 9.33 10.85 -26.32
C SER A 256 8.02 10.05 -26.28
N ALA A 257 8.07 8.73 -26.45
CA ALA A 257 6.88 7.89 -26.46
C ALA A 257 6.15 7.94 -25.10
N GLY A 258 4.85 8.22 -25.14
CA GLY A 258 4.00 8.30 -23.95
C GLY A 258 4.00 9.66 -23.24
N LEU A 259 4.73 10.66 -23.78
CA LEU A 259 4.60 12.03 -23.29
C LEU A 259 3.25 12.64 -23.72
N PRO A 260 2.68 13.54 -22.91
CA PRO A 260 1.31 14.06 -23.08
C PRO A 260 1.17 15.07 -24.23
N PHE A 261 2.30 15.56 -24.78
CA PHE A 261 2.36 16.47 -25.90
C PHE A 261 3.50 16.09 -26.86
N GLU A 262 3.41 16.59 -28.09
CA GLU A 262 4.34 16.28 -29.17
C GLU A 262 5.74 16.83 -28.88
N ILE A 263 6.74 15.95 -28.94
CA ILE A 263 8.16 16.32 -28.87
C ILE A 263 8.79 16.03 -30.22
N SER A 264 9.34 17.07 -30.84
CA SER A 264 9.99 17.01 -32.15
C SER A 264 11.51 16.94 -32.08
N ASN A 265 12.10 17.34 -30.96
CA ASN A 265 13.54 17.45 -30.80
C ASN A 265 14.02 16.80 -29.49
N VAL A 266 15.23 16.24 -29.52
CA VAL A 266 15.90 15.72 -28.33
C VAL A 266 17.28 16.36 -28.23
N VAL A 267 17.60 16.95 -27.08
CA VAL A 267 18.85 17.65 -26.82
C VAL A 267 19.49 17.09 -25.55
N TYR A 268 20.76 16.68 -25.67
CA TYR A 268 21.56 16.20 -24.54
C TYR A 268 22.44 17.33 -24.03
N LEU A 269 22.36 17.63 -22.73
CA LEU A 269 23.12 18.67 -22.06
C LEU A 269 23.79 18.11 -20.81
N SER A 270 24.95 18.65 -20.44
CA SER A 270 25.54 18.35 -19.14
C SER A 270 24.70 18.94 -18.01
N GLU A 271 24.29 20.19 -18.18
CA GLU A 271 23.48 20.96 -17.21
C GLU A 271 22.55 21.93 -17.94
N ILE A 272 21.45 22.31 -17.28
CA ILE A 272 20.68 23.50 -17.65
C ILE A 272 20.95 24.57 -16.60
N THR A 273 21.26 25.77 -17.06
CA THR A 273 21.38 26.98 -16.24
C THR A 273 20.32 28.00 -16.63
N SER A 274 20.12 29.03 -15.81
CA SER A 274 19.15 30.11 -16.05
C SER A 274 19.37 30.92 -17.34
N SER A 275 20.53 30.79 -18.00
CA SER A 275 20.79 31.42 -19.30
C SER A 275 20.60 30.48 -20.49
N THR A 276 20.23 29.22 -20.25
CA THR A 276 20.01 28.22 -21.29
C THR A 276 18.75 28.57 -22.08
N ASN A 277 18.88 28.70 -23.40
CA ASN A 277 17.75 28.97 -24.26
C ASN A 277 16.94 27.68 -24.48
N LEU A 278 15.79 27.59 -23.83
CA LEU A 278 14.86 26.46 -23.96
C LEU A 278 13.93 26.69 -25.15
N VAL A 279 13.75 25.66 -25.97
CA VAL A 279 12.96 25.70 -27.21
C VAL A 279 11.79 24.73 -27.07
N ALA A 280 10.58 25.21 -27.36
CA ALA A 280 9.36 24.42 -27.38
C ALA A 280 9.48 23.16 -28.28
N GLY A 281 8.76 22.10 -27.93
CA GLY A 281 8.78 20.80 -28.60
C GLY A 281 10.07 20.02 -28.38
N THR A 282 10.81 20.28 -27.29
CA THR A 282 12.11 19.67 -27.03
C THR A 282 12.12 18.85 -25.75
N LEU A 283 12.66 17.63 -25.84
CA LEU A 283 13.08 16.82 -24.71
C LEU A 283 14.55 17.11 -24.39
N TYR A 284 14.80 17.65 -23.21
CA TYR A 284 16.13 17.86 -22.66
C TYR A 284 16.52 16.68 -21.78
N VAL A 285 17.58 15.98 -22.16
CA VAL A 285 18.23 14.95 -21.36
C VAL A 285 19.45 15.57 -20.70
N VAL A 286 19.40 15.74 -19.38
CA VAL A 286 20.39 16.49 -18.60
C VAL A 286 21.14 15.54 -17.67
N ASP A 287 22.46 15.48 -17.77
CA ASP A 287 23.27 14.55 -16.96
C ASP A 287 23.30 14.95 -15.48
N GLU A 288 23.37 16.25 -15.21
CA GLU A 288 23.53 16.81 -13.87
C GLU A 288 22.25 17.54 -13.41
N VAL A 289 22.37 18.82 -13.03
CA VAL A 289 21.28 19.66 -12.51
C VAL A 289 20.61 20.40 -13.65
N ALA A 290 19.29 20.52 -13.58
CA ALA A 290 18.54 21.43 -14.44
C ALA A 290 18.01 22.61 -13.63
N ASP A 291 18.68 23.76 -13.71
CA ASP A 291 18.27 25.01 -13.07
C ASP A 291 17.69 25.97 -14.10
N LEU A 292 16.36 26.13 -14.08
CA LEU A 292 15.61 26.95 -15.02
C LEU A 292 15.58 28.43 -14.60
N GLY A 293 16.03 28.76 -13.38
CA GLY A 293 16.02 30.13 -12.87
C GLY A 293 14.62 30.71 -12.62
N SER A 294 14.56 32.04 -12.56
CA SER A 294 13.37 32.83 -12.20
C SER A 294 12.97 33.77 -13.34
N ASN A 295 11.72 34.22 -13.34
CA ASN A 295 11.17 35.18 -14.33
C ASN A 295 11.25 34.65 -15.77
N VAL A 296 10.87 33.40 -15.97
CA VAL A 296 10.88 32.72 -17.26
C VAL A 296 9.52 32.10 -17.55
N ASP A 297 9.13 32.16 -18.82
CA ASP A 297 7.97 31.43 -19.33
C ASP A 297 8.47 30.17 -20.03
N ILE A 298 7.94 29.03 -19.61
CA ILE A 298 8.33 27.70 -20.09
C ILE A 298 7.08 27.02 -20.63
N SER A 299 7.15 26.56 -21.87
CA SER A 299 6.04 25.86 -22.50
C SER A 299 6.50 24.78 -23.45
N GLU A 300 5.77 23.66 -23.48
CA GLU A 300 5.96 22.56 -24.43
C GLU A 300 7.34 21.93 -24.35
N ILE A 301 7.88 21.71 -23.14
CA ILE A 301 9.18 21.07 -22.96
C ILE A 301 9.11 19.86 -22.03
N ALA A 302 9.97 18.89 -22.28
CA ALA A 302 10.20 17.79 -21.37
C ALA A 302 11.64 17.83 -20.87
N ILE A 303 11.85 17.62 -19.58
CA ILE A 303 13.17 17.58 -18.95
C ILE A 303 13.29 16.28 -18.17
N VAL A 304 14.34 15.51 -18.47
CA VAL A 304 14.82 14.44 -17.61
C VAL A 304 16.20 14.81 -17.10
N ALA A 305 16.38 14.84 -15.78
CA ALA A 305 17.65 15.19 -15.15
C ALA A 305 18.24 14.04 -14.35
N GLY A 306 19.57 13.90 -14.38
CA GLY A 306 20.30 12.94 -13.55
C GLY A 306 20.38 13.37 -12.08
N LYS A 307 20.25 14.68 -11.79
CA LYS A 307 20.16 15.24 -10.45
C LYS A 307 18.93 16.14 -10.30
N GLU A 308 18.96 17.05 -9.33
CA GLU A 308 17.85 17.92 -8.97
C GLU A 308 17.42 18.86 -10.11
N ILE A 309 16.11 19.10 -10.21
CA ILE A 309 15.52 20.11 -11.09
C ILE A 309 15.11 21.29 -10.22
N LYS A 310 15.55 22.50 -10.57
CA LYS A 310 15.30 23.73 -9.83
C LYS A 310 14.56 24.72 -10.71
N ILE A 311 13.45 25.20 -10.19
CA ILE A 311 12.63 26.24 -10.77
C ILE A 311 12.59 27.37 -9.74
N GLY A 312 12.93 28.58 -10.17
CA GLY A 312 12.94 29.74 -9.31
C GLY A 312 11.53 30.27 -9.03
N SER A 313 11.42 31.59 -9.04
CA SER A 313 10.19 32.35 -8.74
C SER A 313 9.71 33.14 -9.95
N ASN A 314 8.43 33.50 -9.96
CA ASN A 314 7.79 34.20 -11.09
C ASN A 314 7.94 33.43 -12.40
N VAL A 315 7.85 32.10 -12.33
CA VAL A 315 7.88 31.22 -13.50
C VAL A 315 6.47 30.92 -13.94
N ARG A 316 6.21 31.05 -15.25
CA ARG A 316 5.00 30.54 -15.87
C ARG A 316 5.32 29.25 -16.59
N MET A 317 4.58 28.20 -16.32
CA MET A 317 4.84 26.89 -16.90
C MET A 317 3.57 26.28 -17.45
N SER A 318 3.57 25.82 -18.70
CA SER A 318 2.49 25.04 -19.29
C SER A 318 3.04 23.91 -20.14
N GLU A 319 2.26 22.85 -20.37
CA GLU A 319 2.66 21.72 -21.23
C GLU A 319 4.11 21.26 -20.95
N THR A 320 4.39 20.92 -19.70
CA THR A 320 5.75 20.62 -19.25
C THR A 320 5.81 19.30 -18.51
N VAL A 321 6.84 18.50 -18.79
CA VAL A 321 7.14 17.25 -18.07
C VAL A 321 8.50 17.36 -17.41
N LEU A 322 8.56 17.15 -16.11
CA LEU A 322 9.79 17.15 -15.32
C LEU A 322 9.97 15.79 -14.67
N VAL A 323 11.10 15.14 -14.94
CA VAL A 323 11.40 13.81 -14.38
C VAL A 323 12.83 13.76 -13.84
N THR A 324 12.99 13.31 -12.60
CA THR A 324 14.30 13.05 -12.01
C THR A 324 14.24 11.95 -10.96
N ASN A 325 15.38 11.30 -10.69
CA ASN A 325 15.53 10.41 -9.53
C ASN A 325 15.87 11.16 -8.24
N SER A 326 16.20 12.45 -8.34
CA SER A 326 16.47 13.34 -7.21
C SER A 326 15.23 14.20 -6.95
N LYS A 327 15.38 15.26 -6.17
CA LYS A 327 14.29 16.19 -5.85
C LYS A 327 14.00 17.20 -6.95
N VAL A 328 12.75 17.67 -6.98
CA VAL A 328 12.30 18.84 -7.76
C VAL A 328 11.97 19.98 -6.81
N LEU A 329 12.56 21.15 -7.05
CA LEU A 329 12.42 22.33 -6.20
C LEU A 329 11.80 23.47 -7.00
N PHE A 330 10.75 24.07 -6.46
CA PHE A 330 10.12 25.27 -6.99
C PHE A 330 10.20 26.40 -5.96
N GLY A 331 10.54 27.61 -6.42
CA GLY A 331 10.40 28.82 -5.64
C GLY A 331 8.94 29.21 -5.41
N SER A 332 8.75 30.45 -4.98
CA SER A 332 7.42 31.05 -4.73
C SER A 332 6.88 31.81 -5.94
N THR A 333 5.59 32.12 -5.91
CA THR A 333 4.95 33.02 -6.90
C THR A 333 5.01 32.48 -8.33
N ASN A 334 4.79 31.18 -8.50
CA ASN A 334 4.77 30.53 -9.81
C ASN A 334 3.33 30.34 -10.31
N ASP A 335 3.15 30.30 -11.63
CA ASP A 335 1.86 30.02 -12.28
C ASP A 335 2.04 28.76 -13.13
N ILE A 336 1.52 27.64 -12.64
CA ILE A 336 1.86 26.29 -13.08
C ILE A 336 0.63 25.60 -13.65
N GLY A 337 0.72 25.32 -14.94
CA GLY A 337 -0.26 24.65 -15.76
C GLY A 337 -1.34 25.58 -16.31
N THR A 338 -2.48 25.02 -16.68
CA THR A 338 -3.58 25.75 -17.32
C THR A 338 -4.94 25.28 -16.82
N ALA A 339 -5.92 26.19 -16.82
CA ALA A 339 -7.28 25.95 -16.32
C ALA A 339 -8.11 24.92 -17.12
N ASN A 340 -7.58 24.36 -18.21
CA ASN A 340 -8.36 23.53 -19.12
C ASN A 340 -8.66 22.13 -18.58
N PHE A 341 -8.05 21.71 -17.46
CA PHE A 341 -8.20 20.35 -16.92
C PHE A 341 -9.66 19.93 -16.74
N CYS A 342 -10.51 20.77 -16.14
CA CYS A 342 -11.90 20.38 -15.87
C CYS A 342 -12.75 20.23 -17.14
N GLU A 343 -12.28 20.78 -18.27
CA GLU A 343 -12.93 20.64 -19.58
C GLU A 343 -12.35 19.48 -20.40
N SER A 344 -11.02 19.32 -20.34
CA SER A 344 -10.27 18.41 -21.20
C SER A 344 -9.98 17.05 -20.56
N GLY A 345 -9.86 17.00 -19.23
CA GLY A 345 -9.33 15.86 -18.48
C GLY A 345 -7.82 15.67 -18.59
N HIS A 346 -7.12 16.60 -19.25
CA HIS A 346 -5.69 16.54 -19.47
C HIS A 346 -4.96 17.48 -18.51
N TYR A 347 -3.95 16.95 -17.82
CA TYR A 347 -3.02 17.76 -17.05
C TYR A 347 -2.06 18.48 -18.00
N SER A 348 -1.69 19.71 -17.65
CA SER A 348 -0.75 20.53 -18.42
C SER A 348 0.68 20.36 -17.91
N VAL A 349 0.87 20.10 -16.61
CA VAL A 349 2.20 19.94 -16.02
C VAL A 349 2.29 18.61 -15.27
N TYR A 350 3.37 17.88 -15.53
CA TYR A 350 3.68 16.60 -14.89
C TYR A 350 5.02 16.69 -14.18
N VAL A 351 5.05 16.37 -12.89
CA VAL A 351 6.26 16.41 -12.06
C VAL A 351 6.46 15.05 -11.41
N MET A 352 7.53 14.35 -11.80
CA MET A 352 7.85 13.00 -11.35
C MET A 352 9.23 12.99 -10.67
N SER A 353 9.28 12.60 -9.40
CA SER A 353 10.45 12.69 -8.55
C SER A 353 10.75 11.37 -7.85
N GLY A 354 12.00 10.92 -7.93
CA GLY A 354 12.50 9.76 -7.17
C GLY A 354 12.84 10.09 -5.72
N ASP A 355 12.67 11.35 -5.33
CA ASP A 355 12.86 11.88 -3.98
C ASP A 355 11.72 12.89 -3.71
N ASN A 356 11.99 14.01 -3.03
CA ASN A 356 10.97 15.01 -2.73
C ASN A 356 10.53 15.88 -3.91
N ILE A 357 9.32 16.42 -3.83
CA ILE A 357 8.86 17.57 -4.61
C ILE A 357 8.58 18.69 -3.61
N GLU A 358 9.22 19.86 -3.76
CA GLU A 358 9.08 20.97 -2.82
C GLU A 358 8.69 22.26 -3.55
N TYR A 359 7.63 22.91 -3.10
CA TYR A 359 7.17 24.20 -3.61
C TYR A 359 7.25 25.29 -2.54
N GLY A 360 7.63 26.49 -2.98
CA GLY A 360 7.45 27.72 -2.22
C GLY A 360 5.97 28.12 -2.10
N SER A 361 5.75 29.33 -1.60
CA SER A 361 4.43 29.89 -1.32
C SER A 361 3.85 30.68 -2.50
N GLN A 362 2.60 31.14 -2.39
CA GLN A 362 1.98 32.11 -3.32
C GLN A 362 1.89 31.66 -4.78
N SER A 363 1.89 30.35 -5.03
CA SER A 363 1.83 29.79 -6.39
C SER A 363 0.40 29.39 -6.79
N LEU A 364 0.12 29.48 -8.08
CA LEU A 364 -1.11 29.02 -8.72
C LEU A 364 -0.84 27.67 -9.40
N PHE A 365 -1.73 26.70 -9.15
CA PHE A 365 -1.70 25.39 -9.78
C PHE A 365 -3.01 25.13 -10.53
N GLN A 366 -2.89 24.71 -11.79
CA GLN A 366 -4.02 24.36 -12.64
C GLN A 366 -3.64 23.18 -13.55
N GLY A 367 -4.31 22.03 -13.41
CA GLY A 367 -3.99 20.85 -14.21
C GLY A 367 -2.57 20.35 -13.98
N VAL A 368 -2.19 20.14 -12.71
CA VAL A 368 -0.86 19.68 -12.32
C VAL A 368 -0.93 18.28 -11.72
N ARG A 369 -0.09 17.37 -12.24
CA ARG A 369 0.02 15.99 -11.75
C ARG A 369 1.40 15.74 -11.17
N MET A 370 1.46 15.22 -9.96
CA MET A 370 2.70 15.00 -9.20
C MET A 370 2.81 13.55 -8.75
N GLY A 371 3.99 12.96 -8.91
CA GLY A 371 4.35 11.65 -8.36
C GLY A 371 5.70 11.71 -7.68
N ALA A 372 5.74 11.46 -6.38
CA ALA A 372 6.97 11.49 -5.59
C ALA A 372 7.19 10.15 -4.87
N VAL A 373 8.40 9.61 -4.97
CA VAL A 373 8.83 8.49 -4.11
C VAL A 373 9.16 9.01 -2.70
N GLY A 374 9.66 10.24 -2.58
CA GLY A 374 9.86 10.93 -1.31
C GLY A 374 8.59 11.64 -0.84
N GLU A 375 8.76 12.83 -0.26
CA GLU A 375 7.67 13.67 0.25
C GLU A 375 7.22 14.73 -0.77
N VAL A 376 5.97 15.18 -0.69
CA VAL A 376 5.52 16.40 -1.36
C VAL A 376 5.33 17.50 -0.33
N LYS A 377 6.09 18.59 -0.47
CA LYS A 377 6.04 19.75 0.42
C LYS A 377 5.56 20.96 -0.35
N LEU A 378 4.54 21.62 0.18
CA LEU A 378 3.92 22.78 -0.43
C LEU A 378 3.95 23.93 0.58
N GLY A 379 4.24 25.14 0.10
CA GLY A 379 4.22 26.33 0.94
C GLY A 379 2.81 26.73 1.37
N SER A 380 2.65 28.02 1.63
CA SER A 380 1.37 28.64 2.03
C SER A 380 0.85 29.58 0.95
N GLU A 381 -0.38 30.06 1.10
CA GLU A 381 -1.03 31.00 0.18
C GLU A 381 -1.12 30.45 -1.25
N LEU A 382 -1.25 29.13 -1.38
CA LEU A 382 -1.36 28.45 -2.64
C LEU A 382 -2.78 28.49 -3.18
N ARG A 383 -2.91 28.59 -4.49
CA ARG A 383 -4.21 28.51 -5.17
C ARG A 383 -4.17 27.38 -6.16
N ALA A 384 -4.78 26.27 -5.81
CA ALA A 384 -4.86 25.05 -6.59
C ALA A 384 -6.31 24.79 -6.99
N VAL A 385 -6.86 25.64 -7.85
CA VAL A 385 -8.31 25.73 -8.04
C VAL A 385 -8.91 24.65 -8.93
N GLN A 386 -8.11 24.01 -9.80
CA GLN A 386 -8.60 23.03 -10.76
C GLN A 386 -7.53 21.99 -11.09
N GLY A 387 -7.80 20.71 -10.84
CA GLY A 387 -7.00 19.61 -11.40
C GLY A 387 -5.60 19.47 -10.83
N VAL A 388 -5.44 19.67 -9.52
CA VAL A 388 -4.18 19.34 -8.83
C VAL A 388 -4.29 17.93 -8.24
N TYR A 389 -3.34 17.08 -8.60
CA TYR A 389 -3.30 15.70 -8.17
C TYR A 389 -1.88 15.30 -7.78
N ALA A 390 -1.68 14.87 -6.54
CA ALA A 390 -0.37 14.41 -6.08
C ALA A 390 -0.47 13.06 -5.39
N GLU A 391 0.44 12.15 -5.77
CA GLU A 391 0.70 10.90 -5.06
C GLU A 391 2.14 10.90 -4.52
N SER A 392 2.28 10.41 -3.30
CA SER A 392 3.54 10.38 -2.56
C SER A 392 3.65 9.08 -1.77
N LEU A 393 4.81 8.42 -1.79
CA LEU A 393 5.08 7.30 -0.85
C LEU A 393 5.56 7.82 0.51
N GLY A 394 6.12 9.04 0.56
CA GLY A 394 6.34 9.78 1.80
C GLY A 394 5.15 10.67 2.14
N ASN A 395 5.32 11.55 3.14
CA ASN A 395 4.27 12.47 3.57
C ASN A 395 3.93 13.54 2.52
N ILE A 396 2.72 14.07 2.61
CA ILE A 396 2.34 15.32 1.96
C ILE A 396 2.12 16.39 3.04
N ASP A 397 2.91 17.45 3.02
CA ASP A 397 2.85 18.58 3.96
C ASP A 397 2.57 19.87 3.20
N TYR A 398 1.55 20.62 3.63
CA TYR A 398 1.23 21.91 3.05
C TYR A 398 0.80 22.94 4.09
N GLY A 399 1.04 24.20 3.73
CA GLY A 399 0.89 25.34 4.59
C GLY A 399 -0.55 25.77 4.84
N SER A 400 -0.70 27.08 4.95
CA SER A 400 -1.91 27.74 5.43
C SER A 400 -2.40 28.79 4.44
N ALA A 401 -3.67 29.18 4.56
CA ALA A 401 -4.31 30.13 3.66
C ALA A 401 -4.35 29.67 2.19
N ASP A 402 -4.44 28.36 1.98
CA ASP A 402 -4.50 27.74 0.67
C ASP A 402 -5.95 27.57 0.18
N THR A 403 -6.13 27.47 -1.13
CA THR A 403 -7.40 27.07 -1.74
C THR A 403 -7.16 25.88 -2.67
N TYR A 404 -7.75 24.73 -2.35
CA TYR A 404 -7.68 23.51 -3.16
C TYR A 404 -9.05 23.19 -3.74
N GLY A 405 -9.13 23.11 -5.06
CA GLY A 405 -10.36 22.87 -5.81
C GLY A 405 -10.22 21.67 -6.73
N GLY A 406 -11.25 20.84 -6.75
CA GLY A 406 -11.42 19.81 -7.75
C GLY A 406 -11.96 20.38 -9.07
N CYS A 407 -13.15 19.90 -9.47
CA CYS A 407 -13.84 20.34 -10.68
C CYS A 407 -15.34 20.45 -10.36
N PRO A 408 -15.94 21.65 -10.46
CA PRO A 408 -17.32 21.90 -10.02
C PRO A 408 -18.39 21.01 -10.65
N GLN A 409 -18.17 20.52 -11.87
CA GLN A 409 -19.12 19.69 -12.63
C GLN A 409 -18.61 18.24 -12.80
N GLY A 410 -17.50 17.88 -12.13
CA GLY A 410 -16.70 16.71 -12.48
C GLY A 410 -16.05 16.83 -13.87
N LEU A 411 -15.25 15.83 -14.24
CA LEU A 411 -14.68 15.74 -15.58
C LEU A 411 -15.75 15.27 -16.57
N ARG A 412 -16.05 16.07 -17.62
CA ARG A 412 -17.07 15.77 -18.64
C ARG A 412 -16.88 14.41 -19.34
N ASN A 413 -15.66 13.85 -19.30
CA ASN A 413 -15.29 12.59 -19.94
C ASN A 413 -15.19 11.39 -18.97
N GLN A 414 -15.79 11.43 -17.78
CA GLN A 414 -15.77 10.29 -16.84
C GLN A 414 -16.89 9.26 -17.00
N LEU A 415 -17.65 9.34 -18.09
CA LEU A 415 -18.32 8.15 -18.61
C LEU A 415 -17.28 7.41 -19.47
N PHE A 416 -16.93 6.19 -19.08
CA PHE A 416 -15.88 5.29 -19.61
C PHE A 416 -14.51 5.53 -18.92
N GLU A 417 -13.85 4.60 -18.23
CA GLU A 417 -13.87 3.13 -18.35
C GLU A 417 -13.27 2.47 -17.08
N LYS A 418 -14.08 1.64 -16.41
CA LYS A 418 -13.75 0.23 -16.11
C LYS A 418 -12.42 -0.07 -15.42
N PHE A 419 -12.19 0.50 -14.23
CA PHE A 419 -11.36 -0.12 -13.21
C PHE A 419 -11.92 0.23 -11.83
N ASP A 420 -13.01 -0.43 -11.44
CA ASP A 420 -13.27 -0.66 -10.01
C ASP A 420 -12.17 -1.61 -9.48
N ARG A 421 -10.94 -1.11 -9.32
CA ARG A 421 -9.85 -1.80 -8.59
C ARG A 421 -10.04 -1.67 -7.09
N PHE A 422 -10.85 -2.54 -6.51
CA PHE A 422 -11.16 -2.48 -5.10
C PHE A 422 -9.91 -2.46 -4.21
N ALA A 423 -10.00 -1.76 -3.08
CA ALA A 423 -9.06 -1.90 -1.99
C ALA A 423 -9.27 -3.27 -1.35
N TYR A 424 -8.22 -3.93 -0.86
CA TYR A 424 -8.39 -5.20 -0.15
C TYR A 424 -7.62 -5.19 1.15
N ALA A 425 -8.28 -5.50 2.25
CA ALA A 425 -7.67 -5.53 3.58
C ALA A 425 -8.05 -6.82 4.32
N LEU A 426 -7.12 -7.33 5.13
CA LEU A 426 -7.40 -8.41 6.07
C LEU A 426 -8.05 -7.82 7.32
N VAL A 427 -9.11 -8.46 7.80
CA VAL A 427 -9.79 -8.14 9.05
C VAL A 427 -9.84 -9.39 9.92
N TYR A 428 -9.71 -9.21 11.24
CA TYR A 428 -9.65 -10.27 12.24
C TYR A 428 -10.79 -10.15 13.24
#